data_AF-A0A5C5ZRP3-F1
#
_entry.id   AF-A0A5C5ZRP3-F1
#
_cell.length_a   1.000
_cell.length_b   1.000
_cell.length_c   1.000
_cell.angle_alpha   90.00
_cell.angle_beta   90.00
_cell.angle_gamma   90.00
#
_symmetry.space_group_name_H-M   'P 1'
#
loop_
_entity.id
_entity.type
_entity.pdbx_description
1 polymer ?
#
loop_
_entity_poly.entity_id
_entity_poly.type
_entity_poly.pdbx_seq_one_letter_code
_entity_poly.pdbx_strand_id
1 'polypeptide(L)'
;MFDDVIRQLRHLERGVQVPIKLELDDNGYLDRVCPSDECGTHFKVLFDDWRDIVRDEEVFCPLCRHDAESDEWNTPEQAKYIEEAAHAYVQKQLGQAFKSDSRKFNRKQNRNSFIQMSMSYKQGRIPVPVPAMATDIMTQEFQCGECACRYSSVGAAFFCPSCGNNSVLETFSNSVQTVKKTLEALSAIRDALIESTDENVAEDSIRHICENGLVKIVSSFQRFAEACFYKLPNASTFTVRRNLFQNLTESDTIWRDATGTGYTDILDANEYQSLSLYFQQRHVLAHLDGIVDQQYIDRSNDRRFDVGQRLTIAESAVANLAAVIDKLAVGLIALT
;
A
#
# COMPACT_ATOMS: atom_id res chain seq x y z
N MET A 1 19.02 -52.78 8.05
CA MET A 1 19.71 -52.42 6.77
C MET A 1 19.51 -50.94 6.47
N PHE A 2 18.33 -50.40 6.73
CA PHE A 2 17.97 -48.99 6.52
C PHE A 2 17.71 -48.27 7.86
N ASP A 3 18.51 -48.59 8.87
CA ASP A 3 18.20 -48.23 10.25
C ASP A 3 18.41 -46.71 10.47
N ASP A 4 19.40 -46.10 9.80
CA ASP A 4 19.61 -44.66 9.83
C ASP A 4 18.58 -43.91 8.98
N VAL A 5 18.16 -44.46 7.83
CA VAL A 5 17.09 -43.87 7.00
C VAL A 5 15.76 -43.86 7.75
N ILE A 6 15.37 -44.97 8.39
CA ILE A 6 14.14 -45.04 9.20
C ILE A 6 14.20 -44.05 10.36
N ARG A 7 15.37 -43.90 11.01
CA ARG A 7 15.56 -42.90 12.06
C ARG A 7 15.39 -41.48 11.53
N GLN A 8 15.95 -41.18 10.36
CA GLN A 8 15.86 -39.86 9.76
C GLN A 8 14.43 -39.51 9.32
N LEU A 9 13.70 -40.48 8.75
CA LEU A 9 12.27 -40.30 8.41
C LEU A 9 11.45 -39.97 9.65
N ARG A 10 11.62 -40.72 10.76
CA ARG A 10 10.95 -40.42 12.03
C ARG A 10 11.33 -39.05 12.61
N HIS A 11 12.51 -38.53 12.30
CA HIS A 11 12.91 -37.20 12.71
C HIS A 11 12.22 -36.13 11.88
N LEU A 12 12.14 -36.31 10.55
CA LEU A 12 11.42 -35.41 9.64
C LEU A 12 9.92 -35.41 9.92
N GLU A 13 9.32 -36.55 10.26
CA GLU A 13 7.90 -36.68 10.67
C GLU A 13 7.54 -35.87 11.91
N ARG A 14 8.52 -35.53 12.77
CA ARG A 14 8.29 -34.71 13.97
C ARG A 14 8.28 -33.21 13.70
N GLY A 15 8.49 -32.79 12.45
CA GLY A 15 8.72 -31.40 12.09
C GLY A 15 10.19 -31.01 12.29
N VAL A 16 10.73 -30.26 11.33
CA VAL A 16 12.09 -29.73 11.37
C VAL A 16 12.06 -28.26 10.99
N GLN A 17 12.89 -27.46 11.65
CA GLN A 17 13.12 -26.07 11.25
C GLN A 17 14.25 -26.04 10.23
N VAL A 18 13.98 -25.44 9.07
CA VAL A 18 14.96 -25.26 8.00
C VAL A 18 15.27 -23.76 7.92
N PRO A 19 16.51 -23.32 8.17
CA PRO A 19 16.87 -21.92 7.98
C PRO A 19 16.88 -21.60 6.49
N ILE A 20 16.04 -20.65 6.08
CA ILE A 20 15.93 -20.16 4.71
C ILE A 20 16.42 -18.72 4.70
N LYS A 21 17.26 -18.39 3.70
CA LYS A 21 17.75 -17.02 3.52
C LYS A 21 16.96 -16.39 2.38
N LEU A 22 16.07 -15.47 2.72
CA LEU A 22 15.43 -14.60 1.75
C LEU A 22 16.39 -13.46 1.40
N GLU A 23 16.37 -13.01 0.16
CA GLU A 23 17.09 -11.80 -0.22
C GLU A 23 16.31 -10.56 0.24
N LEU A 24 17.08 -9.57 0.70
CA LEU A 24 16.60 -8.24 1.00
C LEU A 24 17.08 -7.33 -0.13
N ASP A 25 16.38 -6.23 -0.37
CA ASP A 25 16.90 -5.21 -1.26
C ASP A 25 18.10 -4.46 -0.64
N ASP A 26 18.71 -3.57 -1.43
CA ASP A 26 19.89 -2.80 -1.02
C ASP A 26 19.64 -1.92 0.22
N ASN A 27 18.38 -1.60 0.52
CA ASN A 27 17.97 -0.84 1.70
C ASN A 27 17.55 -1.73 2.89
N GLY A 28 17.63 -3.06 2.75
CA GLY A 28 17.29 -4.02 3.79
C GLY A 28 15.79 -4.33 3.92
N TYR A 29 14.99 -4.01 2.90
CA TYR A 29 13.56 -4.30 2.88
C TYR A 29 13.28 -5.70 2.32
N LEU A 30 12.23 -6.31 2.86
CA LEU A 30 11.73 -7.63 2.50
C LEU A 30 10.47 -7.50 1.64
N ASP A 31 10.48 -8.13 0.46
CA ASP A 31 9.34 -8.16 -0.45
C ASP A 31 8.16 -8.97 0.11
N ARG A 32 6.96 -8.42 -0.02
CA ARG A 32 5.68 -9.02 0.40
C ARG A 32 4.57 -8.74 -0.61
N VAL A 33 3.59 -9.64 -0.65
CA VAL A 33 2.39 -9.50 -1.48
C VAL A 33 1.14 -9.76 -0.64
N CYS A 34 0.08 -9.00 -0.89
CA CYS A 34 -1.21 -9.23 -0.25
C CYS A 34 -1.82 -10.56 -0.73
N PRO A 35 -2.20 -11.49 0.17
CA PRO A 35 -2.73 -12.79 -0.21
C PRO A 35 -4.17 -12.75 -0.75
N SER A 36 -4.90 -11.65 -0.53
CA SER A 36 -6.24 -11.44 -1.10
C SER A 36 -6.23 -11.40 -2.63
N ASP A 37 -7.00 -12.30 -3.25
CA ASP A 37 -7.19 -12.42 -4.72
C ASP A 37 -7.60 -11.11 -5.39
N GLU A 38 -8.43 -10.29 -4.74
CA GLU A 38 -8.90 -9.01 -5.29
C GLU A 38 -7.85 -7.88 -5.24
N CYS A 39 -6.79 -8.03 -4.43
CA CYS A 39 -5.85 -6.94 -4.16
C CYS A 39 -4.46 -7.20 -4.77
N GLY A 40 -3.80 -8.30 -4.37
CA GLY A 40 -2.48 -8.67 -4.89
C GLY A 40 -1.40 -7.58 -4.83
N THR A 41 -1.55 -6.56 -3.99
CA THR A 41 -0.60 -5.43 -3.96
C THR A 41 0.76 -5.86 -3.44
N HIS A 42 1.82 -5.38 -4.09
CA HIS A 42 3.19 -5.57 -3.65
C HIS A 42 3.62 -4.43 -2.73
N PHE A 43 4.26 -4.80 -1.63
CA PHE A 43 4.86 -3.86 -0.68
C PHE A 43 6.12 -4.48 -0.09
N LYS A 44 6.92 -3.66 0.59
CA LYS A 44 8.07 -4.13 1.34
C LYS A 44 8.03 -3.63 2.76
N VAL A 45 8.59 -4.39 3.69
CA VAL A 45 8.76 -4.00 5.10
C VAL A 45 10.22 -4.12 5.44
N LEU A 46 10.77 -3.18 6.20
CA LEU A 46 12.16 -3.28 6.62
C LEU A 46 12.33 -4.56 7.44
N PHE A 47 13.35 -5.37 7.12
CA PHE A 47 13.49 -6.70 7.71
C PHE A 47 13.60 -6.69 9.24
N ASP A 48 14.29 -5.70 9.80
CA ASP A 48 14.36 -5.53 11.25
C ASP A 48 12.98 -5.26 11.87
N ASP A 49 12.15 -4.43 11.21
CA ASP A 49 10.81 -4.13 11.70
C ASP A 49 9.84 -5.31 11.50
N TRP A 50 10.03 -6.09 10.42
CA TRP A 50 9.31 -7.35 10.21
C TRP A 50 9.59 -8.36 11.33
N ARG A 51 10.83 -8.42 11.82
CA ARG A 51 11.24 -9.32 12.91
C ARG A 51 10.83 -8.81 14.28
N ASP A 52 10.95 -7.51 14.52
CA ASP A 52 10.93 -6.93 15.86
C ASP A 52 9.61 -6.19 16.20
N ILE A 53 8.80 -5.81 15.19
CA ILE A 53 7.59 -4.98 15.37
C ILE A 53 6.33 -5.66 14.80
N VAL A 54 6.44 -6.35 13.66
CA VAL A 54 5.31 -7.07 13.06
C VAL A 54 4.99 -8.30 13.91
N ARG A 55 3.69 -8.56 14.13
CA ARG A 55 3.21 -9.71 14.91
C ARG A 55 2.98 -10.88 13.95
N ASP A 56 3.39 -12.08 14.36
CA ASP A 56 3.29 -13.27 13.52
C ASP A 56 1.83 -13.62 13.20
N GLU A 57 0.93 -13.38 14.15
CA GLU A 57 -0.49 -13.74 14.06
C GLU A 57 -1.31 -12.78 13.19
N GLU A 58 -0.84 -11.55 13.01
CA GLU A 58 -1.67 -10.48 12.41
C GLU A 58 -0.80 -9.44 11.72
N VAL A 59 -0.77 -9.51 10.40
CA VAL A 59 -0.17 -8.53 9.50
C VAL A 59 -1.27 -7.95 8.61
N PHE A 60 -1.16 -6.68 8.25
CA PHE A 60 -2.18 -5.98 7.47
C PHE A 60 -1.66 -5.56 6.09
N CYS A 61 -2.54 -5.61 5.10
CA CYS A 61 -2.24 -5.07 3.78
C CYS A 61 -2.20 -3.54 3.83
N PRO A 62 -1.11 -2.89 3.38
CA PRO A 62 -1.01 -1.43 3.41
C PRO A 62 -2.00 -0.71 2.49
N LEU A 63 -2.63 -1.43 1.53
CA LEU A 63 -3.62 -0.86 0.61
C LEU A 63 -5.06 -1.15 1.04
N CYS A 64 -5.43 -2.43 1.19
CA CYS A 64 -6.83 -2.85 1.42
C CYS A 64 -7.15 -3.23 2.87
N ARG A 65 -6.15 -3.29 3.75
CA ARG A 65 -6.27 -3.72 5.16
C ARG A 65 -6.67 -5.18 5.39
N HIS A 66 -6.60 -6.04 4.37
CA HIS A 66 -6.72 -7.48 4.57
C HIS A 66 -5.71 -7.94 5.62
N ASP A 67 -6.15 -8.77 6.57
CA ASP A 67 -5.34 -9.34 7.63
C ASP A 67 -5.06 -10.83 7.39
N ALA A 68 -3.82 -11.25 7.66
CA ALA A 68 -3.39 -12.63 7.55
C ALA A 68 -2.13 -12.87 8.40
N GLU A 69 -1.83 -14.14 8.69
CA GLU A 69 -0.61 -14.55 9.39
C GLU A 69 0.65 -14.20 8.57
N SER A 70 1.76 -13.94 9.25
CA SER A 70 2.99 -13.42 8.63
C SER A 70 3.59 -14.30 7.51
N ASP A 71 3.32 -15.59 7.50
CA ASP A 71 3.81 -16.54 6.49
C ASP A 71 2.96 -16.59 5.22
N GLU A 72 1.78 -15.98 5.21
CA GLU A 72 0.90 -15.90 4.03
C GLU A 72 1.29 -14.78 3.05
N TRP A 73 2.22 -13.90 3.43
CA TRP A 73 2.58 -12.69 2.67
C TRP A 73 3.75 -12.89 1.70
N ASN A 74 4.20 -14.13 1.51
CA ASN A 74 5.32 -14.44 0.64
C ASN A 74 4.96 -14.19 -0.84
N THR A 75 5.87 -13.60 -1.61
CA THR A 75 5.67 -13.50 -3.06
C THR A 75 5.66 -14.90 -3.71
N PRO A 76 5.07 -15.07 -4.91
CA PRO A 76 5.11 -16.34 -5.61
C PRO A 76 6.53 -16.91 -5.79
N GLU A 77 7.51 -16.04 -6.04
CA GLU A 77 8.92 -16.39 -6.19
C GLU A 77 9.53 -16.83 -4.85
N GLN A 78 9.21 -16.15 -3.75
CA GLN A 78 9.64 -16.53 -2.41
C GLN A 78 9.04 -17.88 -2.01
N ALA A 79 7.74 -18.10 -2.23
CA ALA A 79 7.06 -19.36 -1.94
C ALA A 79 7.70 -20.53 -2.69
N LYS A 80 7.97 -20.34 -4.00
CA LYS A 80 8.67 -21.34 -4.81
C LYS A 80 10.09 -21.62 -4.31
N TYR A 81 10.84 -20.58 -3.95
CA TYR A 81 12.18 -20.74 -3.39
C TYR A 81 12.15 -21.52 -2.06
N ILE A 82 11.19 -21.21 -1.19
CA ILE A 82 10.98 -21.90 0.09
C ILE A 82 10.70 -23.39 -0.15
N GLU A 83 9.82 -23.71 -1.09
CA GLU A 83 9.50 -25.09 -1.48
C GLU A 83 10.74 -25.84 -2.00
N GLU A 84 11.48 -25.24 -2.94
CA GLU A 84 12.72 -25.83 -3.48
C GLU A 84 13.78 -26.06 -2.40
N ALA A 85 13.93 -25.10 -1.47
CA ALA A 85 14.85 -25.21 -0.34
C ALA A 85 14.46 -26.32 0.64
N ALA A 86 13.16 -26.46 0.93
CA ALA A 86 12.65 -27.54 1.78
C ALA A 86 12.90 -28.92 1.12
N HIS A 87 12.60 -29.07 -0.16
CA HIS A 87 12.87 -30.32 -0.89
C HIS A 87 14.36 -30.65 -0.93
N ALA A 88 15.22 -29.66 -1.23
CA ALA A 88 16.67 -29.85 -1.25
C ALA A 88 17.21 -30.28 0.12
N TYR A 89 16.69 -29.69 1.21
CA TYR A 89 17.04 -30.07 2.57
C TYR A 89 16.67 -31.53 2.87
N VAL A 90 15.43 -31.94 2.60
CA VAL A 90 14.96 -33.31 2.83
C VAL A 90 15.76 -34.31 2.01
N GLN A 91 15.99 -34.05 0.72
CA GLN A 91 16.78 -34.91 -0.15
C GLN A 91 18.22 -35.06 0.36
N LYS A 92 18.82 -33.98 0.88
CA LYS A 92 20.17 -34.01 1.46
C LYS A 92 20.22 -34.87 2.71
N GLN A 93 19.28 -34.71 3.62
CA GLN A 93 19.21 -35.48 4.87
C GLN A 93 19.02 -36.98 4.60
N LEU A 94 18.08 -37.34 3.71
CA LEU A 94 17.85 -38.74 3.35
C LEU A 94 19.05 -39.33 2.60
N GLY A 95 19.65 -38.61 1.67
CA GLY A 95 20.82 -39.10 0.95
C GLY A 95 22.04 -39.34 1.86
N GLN A 96 22.22 -38.51 2.89
CA GLN A 96 23.24 -38.76 3.92
C GLN A 96 22.93 -40.03 4.73
N ALA A 97 21.66 -40.26 5.08
CA ALA A 97 21.24 -41.48 5.77
C ALA A 97 21.45 -42.75 4.91
N PHE A 98 21.05 -42.73 3.64
CA PHE A 98 21.30 -43.86 2.70
C PHE A 98 22.80 -44.12 2.49
N LYS A 99 23.63 -43.07 2.45
CA LYS A 99 25.08 -43.21 2.36
C LYS A 99 25.67 -43.82 3.64
N SER A 100 25.11 -43.50 4.80
CA SER A 100 25.50 -44.11 6.08
C SER A 100 25.13 -45.58 6.13
N ASP A 101 23.88 -45.92 5.80
CA ASP A 101 23.37 -47.29 5.82
C ASP A 101 24.09 -48.20 4.82
N SER A 102 24.39 -47.72 3.60
CA SER A 102 25.20 -48.49 2.63
C SER A 102 26.62 -48.77 3.14
N ARG A 103 27.28 -47.80 3.77
CA ARG A 103 28.59 -48.01 4.40
C ARG A 103 28.52 -49.02 5.55
N LYS A 104 27.50 -48.91 6.43
CA LYS A 104 27.29 -49.85 7.55
C LYS A 104 27.01 -51.26 7.06
N PHE A 105 26.16 -51.41 6.03
CA PHE A 105 25.86 -52.70 5.42
C PHE A 105 27.11 -53.36 4.86
N ASN A 106 27.89 -52.63 4.04
CA ASN A 106 29.13 -53.14 3.44
C ASN A 106 30.18 -53.52 4.49
N ARG A 107 30.30 -52.76 5.58
CA ARG A 107 31.23 -53.08 6.69
C ARG A 107 30.85 -54.36 7.43
N LYS A 108 29.57 -54.72 7.47
CA LYS A 108 29.07 -55.94 8.12
C LYS A 108 29.18 -57.19 7.24
N GLN A 109 29.54 -57.05 5.95
CA GLN A 109 29.71 -58.19 5.06
C GLN A 109 31.03 -58.92 5.35
N ASN A 110 30.96 -60.24 5.46
CA ASN A 110 32.13 -61.06 5.75
C ASN A 110 32.97 -61.27 4.47
N ARG A 111 34.29 -61.03 4.55
CA ARG A 111 35.18 -61.07 3.37
C ARG A 111 35.38 -62.49 2.80
N ASN A 112 35.11 -63.53 3.60
CA ASN A 112 35.29 -64.94 3.23
C ASN A 112 33.96 -65.68 3.00
N SER A 113 32.92 -64.96 2.57
CA SER A 113 31.60 -65.52 2.25
C SER A 113 31.60 -66.17 0.87
N PHE A 114 30.84 -67.26 0.70
CA PHE A 114 30.58 -67.90 -0.60
C PHE A 114 29.80 -67.00 -1.57
N ILE A 115 29.09 -65.99 -1.05
CA ILE A 115 28.33 -64.99 -1.82
C ILE A 115 28.73 -63.60 -1.33
N GLN A 116 29.23 -62.76 -2.24
CA GLN A 116 29.61 -61.38 -1.95
C GLN A 116 28.47 -60.43 -2.31
N MET A 117 27.93 -59.74 -1.31
CA MET A 117 26.91 -58.70 -1.50
C MET A 117 27.53 -57.33 -1.22
N SER A 118 27.20 -56.33 -2.02
CA SER A 118 27.54 -54.94 -1.73
C SER A 118 26.40 -54.02 -2.12
N MET A 119 26.27 -52.92 -1.39
CA MET A 119 25.26 -51.89 -1.63
C MET A 119 25.96 -50.56 -1.88
N SER A 120 25.55 -49.86 -2.92
CA SER A 120 26.03 -48.50 -3.19
C SER A 120 24.83 -47.59 -3.37
N TYR A 121 24.91 -46.39 -2.79
CA TYR A 121 23.93 -45.34 -2.99
C TYR A 121 24.60 -44.17 -3.71
N LYS A 122 24.02 -43.79 -4.86
CA LYS A 122 24.40 -42.59 -5.60
C LYS A 122 23.23 -41.63 -5.51
N GLN A 123 23.44 -40.53 -4.80
CA GLN A 123 22.46 -39.45 -4.73
C GLN A 123 22.32 -38.80 -6.11
N GLY A 124 21.09 -38.53 -6.54
CA GLY A 124 20.82 -37.71 -7.71
C GLY A 124 21.35 -36.28 -7.52
N ARG A 125 21.34 -35.48 -8.60
CA ARG A 125 21.66 -34.05 -8.49
C ARG A 125 20.56 -33.38 -7.68
N ILE A 126 20.90 -32.83 -6.52
CA ILE A 126 20.03 -31.92 -5.78
C ILE A 126 20.31 -30.52 -6.34
N PRO A 127 19.32 -29.83 -6.94
CA PRO A 127 19.47 -28.43 -7.33
C PRO A 127 19.87 -27.59 -6.11
N VAL A 128 20.78 -26.64 -6.29
CA VAL A 128 21.02 -25.62 -5.26
C VAL A 128 19.91 -24.58 -5.45
N PRO A 129 18.95 -24.44 -4.52
CA PRO A 129 17.92 -23.42 -4.62
C PRO A 129 18.60 -22.06 -4.54
N VAL A 130 18.32 -21.20 -5.52
CA VAL A 130 18.81 -19.83 -5.56
C VAL A 130 17.69 -18.93 -5.01
N PRO A 131 17.98 -18.05 -4.03
CA PRO A 131 16.97 -17.12 -3.53
C PRO A 131 16.30 -16.34 -4.68
N ALA A 132 15.01 -16.05 -4.52
CA ALA A 132 14.36 -15.08 -5.38
C ALA A 132 15.06 -13.73 -5.19
N MET A 133 15.46 -13.08 -6.29
CA MET A 133 16.09 -11.77 -6.20
C MET A 133 15.10 -10.76 -5.63
N ALA A 134 15.58 -9.91 -4.73
CA ALA A 134 14.79 -8.78 -4.26
C ALA A 134 14.41 -7.88 -5.44
N THR A 135 13.18 -7.37 -5.43
CA THR A 135 12.75 -6.44 -6.48
C THR A 135 13.45 -5.08 -6.32
N ASP A 136 13.41 -4.24 -7.36
CA ASP A 136 13.97 -2.89 -7.31
C ASP A 136 13.46 -2.11 -6.08
N ILE A 137 14.29 -1.18 -5.59
CA ILE A 137 13.96 -0.35 -4.44
C ILE A 137 12.68 0.44 -4.73
N MET A 138 11.69 0.30 -3.86
CA MET A 138 10.49 1.13 -3.94
C MET A 138 10.83 2.55 -3.49
N THR A 139 10.46 3.54 -4.30
CA THR A 139 10.83 4.94 -4.04
C THR A 139 9.96 5.64 -3.01
N GLN A 140 8.86 5.01 -2.58
CA GLN A 140 7.93 5.55 -1.60
C GLN A 140 8.07 4.79 -0.28
N GLU A 141 8.83 5.36 0.65
CA GLU A 141 9.02 4.85 2.01
C GLU A 141 8.08 5.57 2.99
N PHE A 142 7.58 4.81 3.96
CA PHE A 142 6.64 5.24 4.99
C PHE A 142 7.13 4.78 6.36
N GLN A 143 6.79 5.53 7.40
CA GLN A 143 7.00 5.14 8.79
C GLN A 143 5.73 5.40 9.59
N CYS A 144 5.21 4.37 10.26
CA CYS A 144 3.98 4.50 11.04
C CYS A 144 4.20 5.36 12.29
N GLY A 145 3.38 6.40 12.49
CA GLY A 145 3.44 7.23 13.70
C GLY A 145 3.02 6.53 15.01
N GLU A 146 2.41 5.34 14.94
CA GLU A 146 1.88 4.63 16.13
C GLU A 146 2.79 3.49 16.60
N CYS A 147 3.30 2.65 15.68
CA CYS A 147 4.20 1.55 16.02
C CYS A 147 5.63 1.70 15.46
N ALA A 148 5.94 2.81 14.77
CA ALA A 148 7.23 3.09 14.15
C ALA A 148 7.68 2.14 13.02
N CYS A 149 6.83 1.19 12.61
CA CYS A 149 7.11 0.26 11.51
C CYS A 149 7.40 1.00 10.19
N ARG A 150 8.53 0.67 9.55
CA ARG A 150 8.99 1.20 8.27
C ARG A 150 8.68 0.24 7.13
N TYR A 151 8.08 0.77 6.09
CA TYR A 151 7.60 -0.01 4.95
C TYR A 151 7.56 0.84 3.69
N SER A 152 7.49 0.21 2.53
CA SER A 152 7.39 0.86 1.23
C SER A 152 6.34 0.18 0.36
N SER A 153 5.69 0.91 -0.54
CA SER A 153 4.70 0.34 -1.45
C SER A 153 4.81 0.91 -2.85
N VAL A 154 4.35 0.15 -3.85
CA VAL A 154 4.12 0.69 -5.19
C VAL A 154 2.84 1.53 -5.14
N GLY A 155 2.99 2.85 -5.17
CA GLY A 155 1.86 3.77 -5.03
C GLY A 155 1.49 4.05 -3.56
N ALA A 156 0.25 4.49 -3.36
CA ALA A 156 -0.21 4.95 -2.05
C ALA A 156 -0.40 3.80 -1.05
N ALA A 157 0.11 3.99 0.17
CA ALA A 157 -0.27 3.20 1.34
C ALA A 157 -1.24 3.98 2.23
N PHE A 158 -2.24 3.27 2.75
CA PHE A 158 -3.29 3.79 3.63
C PHE A 158 -3.25 3.20 5.04
N PHE A 159 -2.66 2.01 5.19
CA PHE A 159 -2.62 1.29 6.47
C PHE A 159 -1.19 0.89 6.82
N CYS A 160 -0.86 0.88 8.11
CA CYS A 160 0.39 0.30 8.59
C CYS A 160 0.33 -1.23 8.50
N PRO A 161 1.36 -1.91 7.95
CA PRO A 161 1.38 -3.37 7.87
C PRO A 161 1.46 -4.09 9.23
N SER A 162 1.93 -3.42 10.28
CA SER A 162 2.08 -4.01 11.62
C SER A 162 0.83 -3.83 12.49
N CYS A 163 0.35 -2.59 12.65
CA CYS A 163 -0.76 -2.30 13.57
C CYS A 163 -2.10 -2.06 12.86
N GLY A 164 -2.13 -2.02 11.52
CA GLY A 164 -3.36 -1.78 10.74
C GLY A 164 -3.91 -0.36 10.88
N ASN A 165 -3.15 0.56 11.51
CA ASN A 165 -3.56 1.95 11.69
C ASN A 165 -3.66 2.67 10.36
N ASN A 166 -4.76 3.40 10.17
CA ASN A 166 -4.94 4.31 9.06
C ASN A 166 -4.71 5.74 9.55
N SER A 167 -3.54 6.28 9.27
CA SER A 167 -3.30 7.70 9.51
C SER A 167 -4.09 8.49 8.47
N VAL A 168 -5.24 9.04 8.87
CA VAL A 168 -6.06 9.91 8.02
C VAL A 168 -5.24 11.09 7.51
N LEU A 169 -4.29 11.59 8.33
CA LEU A 169 -3.38 12.67 7.97
C LEU A 169 -2.43 12.27 6.83
N GLU A 170 -1.76 11.12 6.97
CA GLU A 170 -0.86 10.61 5.92
C GLU A 170 -1.64 10.22 4.67
N THR A 171 -2.79 9.56 4.81
CA THR A 171 -3.69 9.21 3.71
C THR A 171 -4.11 10.43 2.91
N PHE A 172 -4.44 11.53 3.59
CA PHE A 172 -4.77 12.80 2.95
C PHE A 172 -3.57 13.39 2.22
N SER A 173 -2.40 13.49 2.89
CA SER A 173 -1.18 14.01 2.28
C SER A 173 -0.78 13.21 1.04
N ASN A 174 -0.76 11.88 1.15
CA ASN A 174 -0.51 10.95 0.04
C ASN A 174 -1.50 11.17 -1.11
N SER A 175 -2.79 11.34 -0.82
CA SER A 175 -3.80 11.59 -1.87
C SER A 175 -3.55 12.89 -2.62
N VAL A 176 -3.19 13.98 -1.93
CA VAL A 176 -2.87 15.26 -2.57
C VAL A 176 -1.58 15.16 -3.38
N GLN A 177 -0.55 14.52 -2.83
CA GLN A 177 0.73 14.30 -3.52
C GLN A 177 0.58 13.42 -4.78
N THR A 178 -0.23 12.36 -4.71
CA THR A 178 -0.54 11.54 -5.89
C THR A 178 -1.17 12.40 -6.98
N VAL A 179 -2.18 13.22 -6.66
CA VAL A 179 -2.79 14.09 -7.67
C VAL A 179 -1.76 15.07 -8.25
N LYS A 180 -0.94 15.72 -7.42
CA LYS A 180 0.11 16.65 -7.90
C LYS A 180 1.09 15.98 -8.87
N LYS A 181 1.63 14.81 -8.51
CA LYS A 181 2.52 14.04 -9.38
C LYS A 181 1.85 13.56 -10.66
N THR A 182 0.57 13.20 -10.59
CA THR A 182 -0.21 12.86 -11.79
C THR A 182 -0.37 14.08 -12.70
N LEU A 183 -0.63 15.27 -12.14
CA LEU A 183 -0.69 16.52 -12.93
C LEU A 183 0.64 16.81 -13.62
N GLU A 184 1.77 16.71 -12.91
CA GLU A 184 3.11 16.88 -13.48
C GLU A 184 3.42 15.91 -14.62
N ALA A 185 2.83 14.70 -14.58
CA ALA A 185 2.99 13.68 -15.61
C ALA A 185 1.96 13.77 -16.75
N LEU A 186 0.99 14.71 -16.72
CA LEU A 186 -0.13 14.74 -17.67
C LEU A 186 0.32 14.84 -19.13
N SER A 187 1.36 15.62 -19.43
CA SER A 187 1.86 15.74 -20.81
C SER A 187 2.40 14.41 -21.32
N ALA A 188 3.21 13.72 -20.50
CA ALA A 188 3.75 12.41 -20.86
C ALA A 188 2.64 11.35 -20.97
N ILE A 189 1.63 11.38 -20.10
CA ILE A 189 0.45 10.51 -20.18
C ILE A 189 -0.31 10.77 -21.48
N ARG A 190 -0.52 12.05 -21.84
CA ARG A 190 -1.19 12.44 -23.08
C ARG A 190 -0.45 11.90 -24.30
N ASP A 191 0.85 12.15 -24.39
CA ASP A 191 1.66 11.71 -25.52
C ASP A 191 1.68 10.18 -25.66
N ALA A 192 1.82 9.47 -24.55
CA ALA A 192 1.78 8.00 -24.54
C ALA A 192 0.43 7.43 -24.96
N LEU A 193 -0.68 8.08 -24.57
CA LEU A 193 -2.03 7.68 -25.01
C LEU A 193 -2.26 7.98 -26.49
N ILE A 194 -1.79 9.11 -27.00
CA ILE A 194 -1.86 9.41 -28.44
C ILE A 194 -1.09 8.37 -29.25
N GLU A 195 0.11 7.98 -28.80
CA GLU A 195 0.94 6.98 -29.47
C GLU A 195 0.33 5.57 -29.44
N SER A 196 -0.26 5.18 -28.30
CA SER A 196 -0.81 3.83 -28.10
C SER A 196 -2.26 3.65 -28.54
N THR A 197 -3.02 4.75 -28.66
CA THR A 197 -4.46 4.75 -28.98
C THR A 197 -4.80 5.81 -30.03
N ASP A 198 -5.49 6.89 -29.65
CA ASP A 198 -5.82 8.03 -30.50
C ASP A 198 -6.02 9.32 -29.68
N GLU A 199 -6.13 10.46 -30.38
CA GLU A 199 -6.25 11.78 -29.78
C GLU A 199 -7.51 11.95 -28.92
N ASN A 200 -8.64 11.33 -29.28
CA ASN A 200 -9.88 11.46 -28.50
C ASN A 200 -9.76 10.73 -27.16
N VAL A 201 -9.20 9.51 -27.17
CA VAL A 201 -8.97 8.73 -25.94
C VAL A 201 -8.01 9.48 -25.01
N ALA A 202 -6.98 10.13 -25.56
CA ALA A 202 -6.06 10.94 -24.79
C ALA A 202 -6.79 12.14 -24.13
N GLU A 203 -7.51 12.96 -24.89
CA GLU A 203 -8.20 14.14 -24.33
C GLU A 203 -9.29 13.74 -23.32
N ASP A 204 -10.05 12.67 -23.57
CA ASP A 204 -11.05 12.15 -22.64
C ASP A 204 -10.40 11.66 -21.32
N SER A 205 -9.26 10.99 -21.41
CA SER A 205 -8.51 10.52 -20.25
C SER A 205 -7.95 11.68 -19.43
N ILE A 206 -7.38 12.70 -20.07
CA ILE A 206 -6.86 13.88 -19.39
C ILE A 206 -7.99 14.64 -18.68
N ARG A 207 -9.14 14.83 -19.35
CA ARG A 207 -10.33 15.42 -18.72
C ARG A 207 -10.74 14.61 -17.49
N HIS A 208 -10.82 13.29 -17.60
CA HIS A 208 -11.21 12.41 -16.50
C HIS A 208 -10.23 12.46 -15.32
N ILE A 209 -8.93 12.52 -15.60
CA ILE A 209 -7.89 12.67 -14.56
C ILE A 209 -8.07 13.98 -13.80
N CYS A 210 -8.28 15.10 -14.49
CA CYS A 210 -8.49 16.41 -13.85
C CYS A 210 -9.76 16.43 -12.99
N GLU A 211 -10.88 15.93 -13.52
CA GLU A 211 -12.15 15.85 -12.80
C GLU A 211 -12.04 14.98 -11.54
N ASN A 212 -11.47 13.79 -11.66
CA ASN A 212 -11.24 12.90 -10.54
C ASN A 212 -10.25 13.47 -9.54
N GLY A 213 -9.20 14.14 -10.00
CA GLY A 213 -8.22 14.82 -9.14
C GLY A 213 -8.89 15.85 -8.23
N LEU A 214 -9.76 16.70 -8.78
CA LEU A 214 -10.55 17.67 -8.02
C LEU A 214 -11.45 16.97 -6.98
N VAL A 215 -12.24 15.98 -7.42
CA VAL A 215 -13.15 15.25 -6.53
C VAL A 215 -12.40 14.53 -5.41
N LYS A 216 -11.25 13.93 -5.72
CA LYS A 216 -10.39 13.20 -4.78
C LYS A 216 -9.81 14.14 -3.73
N ILE A 217 -9.25 15.29 -4.12
CA ILE A 217 -8.68 16.27 -3.18
C ILE A 217 -9.76 16.76 -2.20
N VAL A 218 -10.90 17.24 -2.71
CA VAL A 218 -11.99 17.74 -1.86
C VAL A 218 -12.52 16.66 -0.92
N SER A 219 -12.77 15.45 -1.42
CA SER A 219 -13.32 14.36 -0.60
C SER A 219 -12.31 13.87 0.46
N SER A 220 -11.00 13.88 0.14
CA SER A 220 -9.95 13.53 1.10
C SER A 220 -9.81 14.61 2.18
N PHE A 221 -9.87 15.90 1.80
CA PHE A 221 -9.84 17.01 2.74
C PHE A 221 -11.01 16.97 3.73
N GLN A 222 -12.22 16.63 3.28
CA GLN A 222 -13.39 16.55 4.17
C GLN A 222 -13.17 15.55 5.32
N ARG A 223 -12.65 14.37 5.01
CA ARG A 223 -12.32 13.34 6.02
C ARG A 223 -11.16 13.78 6.91
N PHE A 224 -10.16 14.44 6.32
CA PHE A 224 -9.04 15.02 7.06
C PHE A 224 -9.49 16.08 8.06
N ALA A 225 -10.29 17.06 7.63
CA ALA A 225 -10.77 18.15 8.48
C ALA A 225 -11.63 17.60 9.63
N GLU A 226 -12.48 16.60 9.36
CA GLU A 226 -13.24 15.89 10.39
C GLU A 226 -12.34 15.20 11.42
N ALA A 227 -11.34 14.43 10.95
CA ALA A 227 -10.40 13.74 11.83
C ALA A 227 -9.56 14.71 12.67
N CYS A 228 -9.11 15.82 12.08
CA CYS A 228 -8.39 16.88 12.80
C CYS A 228 -9.28 17.53 13.86
N PHE A 229 -10.54 17.83 13.54
CA PHE A 229 -11.46 18.45 14.49
C PHE A 229 -11.66 17.58 15.73
N TYR A 230 -11.81 16.26 15.55
CA TYR A 230 -11.97 15.33 16.68
C TYR A 230 -10.70 15.13 17.53
N LYS A 231 -9.53 15.61 17.08
CA LYS A 231 -8.31 15.63 17.90
C LYS A 231 -8.28 16.81 18.88
N LEU A 232 -9.13 17.83 18.69
CA LEU A 232 -9.17 18.98 19.58
C LEU A 232 -9.57 18.57 21.00
N PRO A 233 -8.93 19.12 22.05
CA PRO A 233 -9.26 18.77 23.45
C PRO A 233 -10.72 19.03 23.85
N ASN A 234 -11.36 19.99 23.21
CA ASN A 234 -12.76 20.39 23.43
C ASN A 234 -13.73 19.85 22.37
N ALA A 235 -13.31 18.97 21.45
CA ALA A 235 -14.17 18.48 20.36
C ALA A 235 -15.51 17.92 20.85
N SER A 236 -15.52 17.25 22.02
CA SER A 236 -16.72 16.66 22.62
C SER A 236 -17.79 17.67 23.04
N THR A 237 -17.48 18.97 23.11
CA THR A 237 -18.46 20.01 23.43
C THR A 237 -19.27 20.46 22.22
N PHE A 238 -18.89 20.02 21.01
CA PHE A 238 -19.52 20.40 19.75
C PHE A 238 -20.34 19.26 19.15
N THR A 239 -21.52 19.59 18.62
CA THR A 239 -22.36 18.63 17.89
C THR A 239 -22.03 18.72 16.40
N VAL A 240 -21.23 17.79 15.90
CA VAL A 240 -20.89 17.69 14.47
C VAL A 240 -21.95 16.85 13.76
N ARG A 241 -22.78 17.49 12.93
CA ARG A 241 -23.74 16.76 12.08
C ARG A 241 -23.02 16.02 10.95
N ARG A 242 -23.64 14.97 10.42
CA ARG A 242 -23.14 14.26 9.24
C ARG A 242 -22.91 15.25 8.08
N ASN A 243 -21.77 15.10 7.41
CA ASN A 243 -21.35 15.91 6.26
C ASN A 243 -21.16 17.41 6.56
N LEU A 244 -20.99 17.83 7.82
CA LEU A 244 -20.72 19.23 8.16
C LEU A 244 -19.51 19.76 7.39
N PHE A 245 -18.43 18.98 7.33
CA PHE A 245 -17.18 19.36 6.64
C PHE A 245 -17.29 19.45 5.11
N GLN A 246 -18.45 19.08 4.53
CA GLN A 246 -18.74 19.33 3.12
C GLN A 246 -19.25 20.76 2.87
N ASN A 247 -19.66 21.48 3.92
CA ASN A 247 -20.06 22.88 3.85
C ASN A 247 -18.94 23.75 4.44
N LEU A 248 -18.24 24.50 3.60
CA LEU A 248 -17.12 25.36 4.02
C LEU A 248 -17.53 26.43 5.03
N THR A 249 -18.74 26.98 4.93
CA THR A 249 -19.18 28.06 5.85
C THR A 249 -19.43 27.50 7.24
N GLU A 250 -20.09 26.35 7.33
CA GLU A 250 -20.29 25.66 8.62
C GLU A 250 -18.97 25.14 9.19
N SER A 251 -18.06 24.68 8.32
CA SER A 251 -16.72 24.26 8.71
C SER A 251 -15.90 25.41 9.27
N ASP A 252 -15.88 26.56 8.59
CA ASP A 252 -15.20 27.77 9.09
C ASP A 252 -15.72 28.18 10.47
N THR A 253 -17.05 28.18 10.62
CA THR A 253 -17.72 28.57 11.86
C THR A 253 -17.35 27.63 13.01
N ILE A 254 -17.46 26.31 12.81
CA ILE A 254 -17.20 25.35 13.90
C ILE A 254 -15.73 25.34 14.31
N TRP A 255 -14.80 25.48 13.36
CA TRP A 255 -13.36 25.58 13.66
C TRP A 255 -13.04 26.87 14.43
N ARG A 256 -13.65 27.99 14.03
CA ARG A 256 -13.52 29.28 14.71
C ARG A 256 -14.09 29.22 16.13
N ASP A 257 -15.25 28.63 16.32
CA ASP A 257 -15.85 28.49 17.65
C ASP A 257 -15.02 27.58 18.56
N ALA A 258 -14.40 26.54 18.01
CA ALA A 258 -13.60 25.58 18.78
C ALA A 258 -12.19 26.09 19.12
N THR A 259 -11.55 26.85 18.21
CA THR A 259 -10.11 27.19 18.31
C THR A 259 -9.82 28.70 18.34
N GLY A 260 -10.81 29.54 18.04
CA GLY A 260 -10.64 30.97 17.78
C GLY A 260 -10.17 31.28 16.36
N THR A 261 -9.90 30.28 15.51
CA THR A 261 -9.41 30.44 14.14
C THR A 261 -10.24 29.59 13.16
N GLY A 262 -10.76 30.22 12.11
CA GLY A 262 -11.49 29.58 11.02
C GLY A 262 -10.66 29.49 9.73
N TYR A 263 -11.27 28.92 8.69
CA TYR A 263 -10.65 28.77 7.37
C TYR A 263 -10.32 30.13 6.74
N THR A 264 -11.16 31.14 6.94
CA THR A 264 -10.97 32.51 6.43
C THR A 264 -9.91 33.31 7.19
N ASP A 265 -9.37 32.80 8.28
CA ASP A 265 -8.18 33.38 8.93
C ASP A 265 -6.88 32.74 8.40
N ILE A 266 -6.96 31.50 7.91
CA ILE A 266 -5.83 30.74 7.34
C ILE A 266 -5.64 31.07 5.86
N LEU A 267 -6.75 31.20 5.13
CA LEU A 267 -6.80 31.50 3.71
C LEU A 267 -7.13 32.97 3.49
N ASP A 268 -6.52 33.57 2.48
CA ASP A 268 -6.95 34.89 2.01
C ASP A 268 -8.29 34.81 1.27
N ALA A 269 -8.87 35.98 0.98
CA ALA A 269 -10.20 36.07 0.35
C ALA A 269 -10.27 35.39 -1.03
N ASN A 270 -9.20 35.45 -1.83
CA ASN A 270 -9.17 34.85 -3.17
C ASN A 270 -9.01 33.33 -3.09
N GLU A 271 -8.19 32.85 -2.17
CA GLU A 271 -8.01 31.43 -1.87
C GLU A 271 -9.33 30.82 -1.38
N TYR A 272 -10.00 31.46 -0.42
CA TYR A 272 -11.28 30.98 0.12
C TYR A 272 -12.40 31.01 -0.91
N GLN A 273 -12.46 32.05 -1.75
CA GLN A 273 -13.43 32.10 -2.86
C GLN A 273 -13.19 30.98 -3.86
N SER A 274 -11.93 30.73 -4.23
CA SER A 274 -11.54 29.66 -5.14
C SER A 274 -11.88 28.29 -4.55
N LEU A 275 -11.61 28.08 -3.26
CA LEU A 275 -11.97 26.86 -2.53
C LEU A 275 -13.50 26.63 -2.54
N SER A 276 -14.27 27.69 -2.30
CA SER A 276 -15.73 27.65 -2.34
C SER A 276 -16.27 27.23 -3.71
N LEU A 277 -15.69 27.77 -4.78
CA LEU A 277 -15.98 27.37 -6.14
C LEU A 277 -15.68 25.88 -6.37
N TYR A 278 -14.50 25.39 -5.98
CA TYR A 278 -14.12 23.99 -6.17
C TYR A 278 -15.04 23.00 -5.42
N PHE A 279 -15.54 23.38 -4.23
CA PHE A 279 -16.52 22.57 -3.50
C PHE A 279 -17.86 22.47 -4.26
N GLN A 280 -18.32 23.55 -4.89
CA GLN A 280 -19.51 23.50 -5.75
C GLN A 280 -19.25 22.66 -7.01
N GLN A 281 -18.08 22.79 -7.63
CA GLN A 281 -17.71 21.97 -8.79
C GLN A 281 -17.68 20.47 -8.45
N ARG A 282 -17.13 20.10 -7.29
CA ARG A 282 -17.16 18.71 -6.80
C ARG A 282 -18.60 18.21 -6.63
N HIS A 283 -19.52 19.04 -6.13
CA HIS A 283 -20.93 18.65 -5.99
C HIS A 283 -21.55 18.32 -7.35
N VAL A 284 -21.36 19.20 -8.34
CA VAL A 284 -21.88 19.03 -9.70
C VAL A 284 -21.26 17.80 -10.39
N LEU A 285 -19.95 17.59 -10.26
CA LEU A 285 -19.28 16.40 -10.82
C LEU A 285 -19.76 15.10 -10.16
N ALA A 286 -19.94 15.09 -8.84
CA ALA A 286 -20.31 13.87 -8.11
C ALA A 286 -21.79 13.48 -8.23
N HIS A 287 -22.68 14.45 -8.49
CA HIS A 287 -24.13 14.23 -8.40
C HIS A 287 -24.93 14.62 -9.64
N LEU A 288 -24.36 15.44 -10.52
CA LEU A 288 -25.05 15.97 -11.71
C LEU A 288 -24.28 15.66 -13.00
N ASP A 289 -23.34 14.70 -12.97
CA ASP A 289 -22.52 14.29 -14.12
C ASP A 289 -21.75 15.46 -14.78
N GLY A 290 -21.41 16.47 -13.97
CA GLY A 290 -20.76 17.68 -14.45
C GLY A 290 -21.70 18.70 -15.09
N ILE A 291 -23.02 18.47 -15.14
CA ILE A 291 -24.00 19.39 -15.73
C ILE A 291 -24.40 20.47 -14.72
N VAL A 292 -24.17 21.73 -15.09
CA VAL A 292 -24.44 22.90 -14.26
C VAL A 292 -25.94 23.09 -14.06
N ASP A 293 -26.36 23.22 -12.80
CA ASP A 293 -27.72 23.55 -12.41
C ASP A 293 -27.82 24.99 -11.85
N GLN A 294 -29.04 25.44 -11.56
CA GLN A 294 -29.26 26.77 -11.00
C GLN A 294 -28.61 26.91 -9.61
N GLN A 295 -28.61 25.83 -8.82
CA GLN A 295 -28.03 25.85 -7.47
C GLN A 295 -26.52 26.10 -7.50
N TYR A 296 -25.80 25.55 -8.48
CA TYR A 296 -24.39 25.84 -8.71
C TYR A 296 -24.16 27.32 -8.98
N ILE A 297 -24.92 27.93 -9.91
CA ILE A 297 -24.76 29.35 -10.27
C ILE A 297 -25.04 30.25 -9.07
N ASP A 298 -26.13 29.99 -8.34
CA ASP A 298 -26.53 30.79 -7.18
C ASP A 298 -25.49 30.77 -6.06
N ARG A 299 -24.83 29.61 -5.86
CA ARG A 299 -23.85 29.43 -4.77
C ARG A 299 -22.42 29.82 -5.15
N SER A 300 -22.02 29.59 -6.40
CA SER A 300 -20.66 29.83 -6.86
C SER A 300 -20.48 31.21 -7.50
N ASN A 301 -21.56 31.79 -8.04
CA ASN A 301 -21.53 32.96 -8.92
C ASN A 301 -20.52 32.80 -10.08
N ASP A 302 -20.31 31.56 -10.54
CA ASP A 302 -19.40 31.25 -11.64
C ASP A 302 -20.03 31.65 -12.97
N ARG A 303 -19.48 32.70 -13.59
CA ARG A 303 -19.97 33.26 -14.86
C ARG A 303 -19.38 32.58 -16.09
N ARG A 304 -18.54 31.57 -15.92
CA ARG A 304 -17.94 30.83 -17.05
C ARG A 304 -18.91 29.82 -17.66
N PHE A 305 -19.97 29.47 -16.95
CA PHE A 305 -20.93 28.46 -17.38
C PHE A 305 -22.36 28.95 -17.22
N ASP A 306 -23.23 28.49 -18.12
CA ASP A 306 -24.68 28.64 -18.02
C ASP A 306 -25.33 27.32 -17.58
N VAL A 307 -26.56 27.40 -17.06
CA VAL A 307 -27.35 26.21 -16.70
C VAL A 307 -27.51 25.28 -17.90
N GLY A 308 -27.25 23.99 -17.69
CA GLY A 308 -27.27 22.95 -18.72
C GLY A 308 -25.95 22.75 -19.46
N GLN A 309 -24.96 23.64 -19.27
CA GLN A 309 -23.61 23.39 -19.76
C GLN A 309 -22.87 22.38 -18.88
N ARG A 310 -21.87 21.70 -19.46
CA ARG A 310 -21.00 20.81 -18.71
C ARG A 310 -19.78 21.58 -18.20
N LEU A 311 -19.42 21.35 -16.94
CA LEU A 311 -18.18 21.82 -16.36
C LEU A 311 -16.97 21.27 -17.13
N THR A 312 -15.98 22.15 -17.30
CA THR A 312 -14.63 21.79 -17.78
C THR A 312 -13.64 22.17 -16.70
N ILE A 313 -12.87 21.18 -16.22
CA ILE A 313 -11.88 21.37 -15.17
C ILE A 313 -10.49 21.46 -15.80
N ALA A 314 -9.86 22.63 -15.67
CA ALA A 314 -8.49 22.85 -16.14
C ALA A 314 -7.47 22.27 -15.15
N GLU A 315 -6.31 21.82 -15.66
CA GLU A 315 -5.18 21.36 -14.85
C GLU A 315 -4.78 22.39 -13.78
N SER A 316 -4.68 23.66 -14.17
CA SER A 316 -4.34 24.77 -13.26
C SER A 316 -5.34 24.94 -12.11
N ALA A 317 -6.61 24.59 -12.32
CA ALA A 317 -7.62 24.62 -11.26
C ALA A 317 -7.38 23.53 -10.23
N VAL A 318 -7.01 22.32 -10.67
CA VAL A 318 -6.68 21.21 -9.76
C VAL A 318 -5.38 21.49 -9.00
N ALA A 319 -4.38 22.06 -9.67
CA ALA A 319 -3.13 22.48 -9.03
C ALA A 319 -3.35 23.57 -7.98
N ASN A 320 -4.17 24.58 -8.28
CA ASN A 320 -4.54 25.62 -7.32
C ASN A 320 -5.31 25.03 -6.12
N LEU A 321 -6.30 24.17 -6.38
CA LEU A 321 -7.01 23.47 -5.30
C LEU A 321 -6.04 22.70 -4.39
N ALA A 322 -5.09 21.96 -4.96
CA ALA A 322 -4.09 21.23 -4.18
C ALA A 322 -3.27 22.18 -3.28
N ALA A 323 -2.82 23.31 -3.81
CA ALA A 323 -2.06 24.31 -3.05
C ALA A 323 -2.87 24.95 -1.91
N VAL A 324 -4.12 25.36 -2.18
CA VAL A 324 -5.01 25.95 -1.18
C VAL A 324 -5.35 24.94 -0.07
N ILE A 325 -5.61 23.70 -0.45
CA ILE A 325 -5.91 22.61 0.49
C ILE A 325 -4.67 22.23 1.32
N ASP A 326 -3.47 22.20 0.74
CA ASP A 326 -2.21 21.99 1.47
C ASP A 326 -2.03 23.09 2.53
N LYS A 327 -2.20 24.36 2.15
CA LYS A 327 -2.10 25.51 3.08
C LYS A 327 -3.12 25.41 4.21
N LEU A 328 -4.37 25.12 3.88
CA LEU A 328 -5.44 24.96 4.88
C LEU A 328 -5.14 23.79 5.82
N ALA A 329 -4.68 22.65 5.28
CA ALA A 329 -4.34 21.49 6.08
C ALA A 329 -3.20 21.77 7.08
N VAL A 330 -2.14 22.46 6.66
CA VAL A 330 -1.06 22.90 7.57
C VAL A 330 -1.60 23.81 8.67
N GLY A 331 -2.48 24.76 8.31
CA GLY A 331 -3.12 25.64 9.28
C GLY A 331 -3.96 24.89 10.31
N LEU A 332 -4.77 23.90 9.88
CA LEU A 332 -5.60 23.12 10.78
C LEU A 332 -4.77 22.21 11.71
N ILE A 333 -3.69 21.60 11.20
CA ILE A 333 -2.78 20.79 12.04
C ILE A 333 -2.12 21.63 13.13
N ALA A 334 -1.79 22.89 12.84
CA ALA A 334 -1.20 23.79 13.84
C ALA A 334 -2.17 24.14 15.00
N LEU A 335 -3.47 23.88 14.84
CA LEU A 335 -4.50 24.13 15.84
C LEU A 335 -4.86 22.89 16.68
N THR A 336 -4.44 21.69 16.25
CA THR A 336 -4.71 20.40 16.93
C THR A 336 -3.59 20.00 17.87
#